data_AF-H1KJ12-F1
#
_entry.id   AF-H1KJ12-F1
#
_cell.length_a   1.000
_cell.length_b   1.000
_cell.length_c   1.000
_cell.angle_alpha   90.00
_cell.angle_beta   90.00
_cell.angle_gamma   90.00
#
_symmetry.space_group_name_H-M   'P 1'
#
loop_
_entity.id
_entity.type
_entity.pdbx_description
1 polymer ?
#
loop_
_entity_poly.entity_id
_entity_poly.type
_entity_poly.pdbx_seq_one_letter_code
_entity_poly.pdbx_strand_id
1 'polypeptide(L)'
;MALDAKAHPAPAKKRAVCAITGVEMNRRNLVPVASLRPALAEHIRVDYPDLSEDALISNKALAGYRTRFVAELLAEEHGEYSDLDRQVAESIAAQDTIAENIEEDYDEHRSFGERVSDGLAAFGGSWGFLISFALVLVAWMAVNVTMGLLKAFDPYPFILLNLVLSCLAAIQAPIIMMSQSRQDKKDRLRSNNDYRVNLKAELEIRHLHEKMDHLVTKQWQRLAEIQQIQLEMLQEMRARVTRKPVVKVKKVMRKKRPKATARSASDPAPSADAAPAPGAPPPGPAG
;
A
#
# COMPACT_ATOMS: atom_id res chain seq x y z
N MET A 1 -36.39 24.29 34.45
CA MET A 1 -36.13 22.94 33.89
C MET A 1 -37.02 22.78 32.67
N ALA A 2 -36.58 23.30 31.53
CA ALA A 2 -37.29 23.22 30.26
C ALA A 2 -36.40 22.44 29.30
N LEU A 3 -37.01 21.44 28.68
CA LEU A 3 -36.41 20.31 28.01
C LEU A 3 -35.76 20.71 26.68
N ASP A 4 -34.55 20.21 26.44
CA ASP A 4 -33.83 20.26 25.19
C ASP A 4 -34.63 19.59 24.06
N ALA A 5 -35.10 20.40 23.11
CA ALA A 5 -35.64 19.92 21.83
C ALA A 5 -34.46 19.55 20.91
N LYS A 6 -34.05 18.29 20.96
CA LYS A 6 -33.05 17.71 20.06
C LYS A 6 -33.62 17.63 18.64
N ALA A 7 -33.33 18.64 17.81
CA ALA A 7 -33.66 18.67 16.39
C ALA A 7 -33.07 17.44 15.69
N HIS A 8 -33.92 16.62 15.07
CA HIS A 8 -33.50 15.54 14.18
C HIS A 8 -33.09 16.13 12.83
N PRO A 9 -31.89 15.85 12.29
CA PRO A 9 -31.52 16.30 10.95
C PRO A 9 -32.34 15.56 9.89
N ALA A 10 -32.93 16.31 8.97
CA ALA A 10 -33.70 15.82 7.83
C ALA A 10 -32.87 14.86 6.93
N PRO A 11 -33.50 13.90 6.22
CA PRO A 11 -32.78 12.96 5.37
C PRO A 11 -32.03 13.70 4.25
N ALA A 12 -30.70 13.55 4.25
CA ALA A 12 -29.82 14.21 3.28
C ALA A 12 -30.16 13.76 1.84
N LYS A 13 -30.30 14.73 0.92
CA LYS A 13 -30.51 14.47 -0.51
C LYS A 13 -29.39 13.56 -1.05
N LYS A 14 -29.77 12.52 -1.82
CA LYS A 14 -28.82 11.52 -2.38
C LYS A 14 -27.85 12.12 -3.41
N ARG A 15 -28.18 13.26 -4.02
CA ARG A 15 -27.37 13.97 -5.00
C ARG A 15 -27.14 15.41 -4.57
N ALA A 16 -25.99 15.97 -4.93
CA ALA A 16 -25.62 17.34 -4.67
C ALA A 16 -24.68 17.85 -5.78
N VAL A 17 -24.50 19.17 -5.84
CA VAL A 17 -23.69 19.83 -6.87
C VAL A 17 -22.32 20.15 -6.31
N CYS A 18 -21.28 19.90 -7.10
CA CYS A 18 -19.92 20.32 -6.80
C CYS A 18 -19.78 21.85 -6.98
N ALA A 19 -19.29 22.55 -5.97
CA ALA A 19 -19.12 24.00 -5.99
C ALA A 19 -18.02 24.48 -6.96
N ILE A 20 -17.05 23.63 -7.29
CA ILE A 20 -15.96 23.96 -8.23
C ILE A 20 -16.35 23.63 -9.68
N THR A 21 -16.94 22.45 -9.91
CA THR A 21 -17.20 21.95 -11.27
C THR A 21 -18.63 22.22 -11.74
N GLY A 22 -19.56 22.59 -10.85
CA GLY A 22 -20.96 22.85 -11.19
C GLY A 22 -21.79 21.62 -11.58
N VAL A 23 -21.21 20.41 -11.50
CA VAL A 23 -21.85 19.16 -11.92
C VAL A 23 -22.59 18.52 -10.75
N GLU A 24 -23.81 18.03 -11.01
CA GLU A 24 -24.60 17.25 -10.04
C GLU A 24 -24.16 15.78 -10.00
N MET A 25 -23.73 15.32 -8.83
CA MET A 25 -23.23 13.97 -8.62
C MET A 25 -23.75 13.38 -7.30
N ASN A 26 -23.49 12.10 -7.09
CA ASN A 26 -23.85 11.42 -5.84
C ASN A 26 -23.15 12.09 -4.65
N ARG A 27 -23.87 12.26 -3.54
CA ARG A 27 -23.32 12.90 -2.33
C ARG A 27 -22.09 12.18 -1.76
N ARG A 28 -21.91 10.88 -2.07
CA ARG A 28 -20.71 10.11 -1.70
C ARG A 28 -19.43 10.60 -2.37
N ASN A 29 -19.53 11.21 -3.55
CA ASN A 29 -18.40 11.68 -4.34
C ASN A 29 -18.05 13.15 -4.03
N LEU A 30 -18.68 13.70 -2.99
CA LEU A 30 -18.59 15.10 -2.60
C LEU A 30 -18.08 15.20 -1.17
N VAL A 31 -17.10 16.07 -0.97
CA VAL A 31 -16.45 16.31 0.32
C VAL A 31 -16.74 17.76 0.74
N PRO A 32 -17.20 17.99 1.99
CA PRO A 32 -17.43 19.34 2.49
C PRO A 32 -16.09 20.05 2.75
N VAL A 33 -15.98 21.32 2.38
CA VAL A 33 -14.74 22.12 2.55
C VAL A 33 -14.31 22.18 4.02
N ALA A 34 -15.25 22.26 4.96
CA ALA A 34 -14.99 22.25 6.40
C ALA A 34 -14.26 20.99 6.90
N SER A 35 -14.31 19.88 6.15
CA SER A 35 -13.58 18.65 6.50
C SER A 35 -12.14 18.62 6.00
N LEU A 36 -11.73 19.59 5.18
CA LEU A 36 -10.38 19.69 4.63
C LEU A 36 -9.41 20.26 5.65
N ARG A 37 -8.11 19.96 5.48
CA ARG A 37 -7.07 20.63 6.26
C ARG A 37 -7.11 22.14 5.98
N PRO A 38 -6.93 23.00 7.00
CA PRO A 38 -7.04 24.46 6.85
C PRO A 38 -6.15 25.01 5.73
N ALA A 39 -4.89 24.57 5.65
CA ALA A 39 -3.95 25.03 4.63
C ALA A 39 -4.39 24.70 3.19
N LEU A 40 -4.98 23.52 2.98
CA LEU A 40 -5.50 23.13 1.67
C LEU A 40 -6.80 23.88 1.33
N ALA A 41 -7.66 24.10 2.32
CA ALA A 41 -8.87 24.89 2.14
C ALA A 41 -8.56 26.33 1.75
N GLU A 42 -7.57 26.96 2.40
CA GLU A 42 -7.11 28.30 2.03
C GLU A 42 -6.51 28.32 0.62
N HIS A 43 -5.70 27.33 0.25
CA HIS A 43 -5.14 27.23 -1.10
C HIS A 43 -6.24 27.13 -2.18
N ILE A 44 -7.34 26.43 -1.91
CA ILE A 44 -8.50 26.39 -2.83
C ILE A 44 -9.24 27.73 -2.86
N ARG A 45 -9.33 28.44 -1.74
CA ARG A 45 -9.99 29.77 -1.67
C ARG A 45 -9.23 30.87 -2.42
N VAL A 46 -7.93 30.69 -2.68
CA VAL A 46 -7.17 31.60 -3.55
C VAL A 46 -7.79 31.64 -4.95
N ASP A 47 -8.18 30.49 -5.49
CA ASP A 47 -8.81 30.38 -6.82
C ASP A 47 -10.33 30.65 -6.77
N TYR A 48 -10.99 30.32 -5.65
CA TYR A 48 -12.43 30.45 -5.45
C TYR A 48 -12.77 31.19 -4.14
N PRO A 49 -12.73 32.53 -4.13
CA PRO A 49 -12.92 33.33 -2.91
C PRO A 49 -14.35 33.29 -2.35
N ASP A 50 -15.35 33.00 -3.19
CA ASP A 50 -16.77 32.92 -2.78
C ASP A 50 -17.16 31.53 -2.21
N LEU A 51 -16.19 30.66 -1.95
CA LEU A 51 -16.42 29.29 -1.52
C LEU A 51 -16.80 29.21 -0.04
N SER A 52 -18.06 28.85 0.24
CA SER A 52 -18.57 28.65 1.61
C SER A 52 -17.94 27.43 2.30
N GLU A 53 -17.82 27.47 3.64
CA GLU A 53 -17.23 26.36 4.43
C GLU A 53 -18.04 25.06 4.34
N ASP A 54 -19.35 25.16 4.14
CA ASP A 54 -20.23 24.00 3.96
C ASP A 54 -20.35 23.55 2.49
N ALA A 55 -19.63 24.19 1.57
CA ALA A 55 -19.69 23.84 0.16
C ALA A 55 -19.13 22.43 -0.10
N LEU A 56 -19.71 21.76 -1.09
CA LEU A 56 -19.35 20.39 -1.46
C LEU A 56 -18.45 20.41 -2.69
N ILE A 57 -17.30 19.75 -2.62
CA ILE A 57 -16.34 19.66 -3.73
C ILE A 57 -16.21 18.21 -4.18
N SER A 58 -16.11 17.97 -5.49
CA SER A 58 -15.91 16.62 -6.01
C SER A 58 -14.54 16.07 -5.68
N ASN A 59 -14.44 14.76 -5.39
CA ASN A 59 -13.17 14.09 -5.15
C ASN A 59 -12.17 14.30 -6.30
N LYS A 60 -12.65 14.35 -7.54
CA LYS A 60 -11.81 14.59 -8.73
C LYS A 60 -11.20 16.00 -8.75
N ALA A 61 -11.99 17.03 -8.43
CA ALA A 61 -11.48 18.40 -8.38
C ALA A 61 -10.52 18.57 -7.18
N LEU A 62 -10.89 18.01 -6.03
CA LEU A 62 -10.07 18.05 -4.82
C LEU A 62 -8.71 17.37 -5.01
N ALA A 63 -8.67 16.22 -5.70
CA ALA A 63 -7.42 15.52 -6.00
C ALA A 63 -6.43 16.40 -6.78
N GLY A 64 -6.90 17.12 -7.79
CA GLY A 64 -6.05 18.05 -8.56
C GLY A 64 -5.47 19.18 -7.70
N TYR A 65 -6.27 19.73 -6.78
CA TYR A 65 -5.81 20.74 -5.83
C TYR A 65 -4.80 20.19 -4.81
N ARG A 66 -5.00 18.96 -4.34
CA ARG A 66 -4.01 18.28 -3.47
C ARG A 66 -2.66 18.12 -4.17
N THR A 67 -2.64 17.74 -5.44
CA THR A 67 -1.39 17.61 -6.22
C THR A 67 -0.64 18.93 -6.29
N ARG A 68 -1.35 20.01 -6.66
CA ARG A 68 -0.76 21.33 -6.80
C ARG A 68 -0.22 21.84 -5.48
N PHE A 69 -1.02 21.74 -4.42
CA PHE A 69 -0.63 22.14 -3.08
C PHE A 69 0.63 21.39 -2.58
N VAL A 70 0.69 20.07 -2.78
CA VAL A 70 1.86 19.27 -2.42
C VAL A 70 3.08 19.63 -3.27
N ALA A 71 2.90 19.87 -4.57
CA ALA A 71 3.99 20.28 -5.46
C ALA A 71 4.56 21.65 -5.10
N GLU A 72 3.71 22.61 -4.73
CA GLU A 72 4.13 23.94 -4.26
C GLU A 72 4.87 23.87 -2.92
N LEU A 73 4.36 23.09 -1.96
CA LEU A 73 5.00 22.92 -0.66
C LEU A 73 6.39 22.26 -0.78
N LEU A 74 6.51 21.27 -1.68
CA LEU A 74 7.79 20.62 -1.99
C LEU A 74 8.77 21.58 -2.69
N ALA A 75 8.27 22.48 -3.54
CA ALA A 75 9.08 23.49 -4.22
C ALA A 75 9.61 24.57 -3.26
N GLU A 76 8.88 24.87 -2.18
CA GLU A 76 9.35 25.80 -1.14
C GLU A 76 10.46 25.20 -0.25
N GLU A 77 10.45 23.89 0.01
CA GLU A 77 11.46 23.24 0.87
C GLU A 77 12.71 22.75 0.13
N HIS A 78 12.57 22.26 -1.10
CA HIS A 78 13.67 21.72 -1.89
C HIS A 78 13.88 22.57 -3.15
N GLY A 79 14.82 23.53 -3.07
CA GLY A 79 15.15 24.48 -4.15
C GLY A 79 15.67 23.89 -5.47
N GLU A 80 15.63 22.57 -5.68
CA GLU A 80 15.91 21.92 -6.95
C GLU A 80 14.89 20.79 -7.16
N TYR A 81 14.14 20.87 -8.26
CA TYR A 81 13.23 19.81 -8.69
C TYR A 81 14.02 18.53 -8.94
N SER A 82 13.86 17.50 -8.11
CA SER A 82 14.10 16.14 -8.57
C SER A 82 12.89 15.71 -9.39
N ASP A 83 13.09 15.17 -10.60
CA ASP A 83 12.03 14.52 -11.39
C ASP A 83 11.29 13.44 -10.57
N LEU A 84 11.93 12.94 -9.52
CA LEU A 84 11.39 11.99 -8.55
C LEU A 84 10.31 12.61 -7.64
N ASP A 85 10.48 13.85 -7.17
CA ASP A 85 9.51 14.50 -6.27
C ASP A 85 8.20 14.82 -7.00
N ARG A 86 8.30 15.18 -8.28
CA ARG A 86 7.15 15.36 -9.17
C ARG A 86 6.41 14.04 -9.39
N GLN A 87 7.13 12.93 -9.60
CA GLN A 87 6.53 11.59 -9.72
C GLN A 87 5.90 11.10 -8.41
N VAL A 88 6.48 11.45 -7.25
CA VAL A 88 5.92 11.13 -5.93
C VAL A 88 4.64 11.94 -5.67
N ALA A 89 4.63 13.25 -5.95
CA ALA A 89 3.43 14.08 -5.83
C ALA A 89 2.31 13.61 -6.78
N GLU A 90 2.66 13.26 -8.01
CA GLU A 90 1.73 12.76 -9.02
C GLU A 90 1.16 11.36 -8.66
N SER A 91 1.99 10.47 -8.11
CA SER A 91 1.55 9.14 -7.64
C SER A 91 0.68 9.22 -6.38
N ILE A 92 0.97 10.13 -5.44
CA ILE A 92 0.13 10.37 -4.25
C ILE A 92 -1.23 10.95 -4.66
N ALA A 93 -1.26 11.87 -5.62
CA ALA A 93 -2.51 12.42 -6.12
C ALA A 93 -3.35 11.42 -6.93
N ALA A 94 -2.69 10.55 -7.70
CA ALA A 94 -3.35 9.46 -8.41
C ALA A 94 -3.81 8.33 -7.47
N GLN A 95 -3.20 8.19 -6.29
CA GLN A 95 -3.41 7.07 -5.37
C GLN A 95 -4.78 7.05 -4.68
N ASP A 96 -5.43 8.18 -4.47
CA ASP A 96 -6.65 8.24 -3.63
C ASP A 96 -7.96 8.04 -4.42
N THR A 97 -7.94 8.00 -5.76
CA THR A 97 -9.18 7.97 -6.56
C THR A 97 -9.33 6.79 -7.51
N ILE A 98 -8.29 5.97 -7.71
CA ILE A 98 -8.32 4.93 -8.75
C ILE A 98 -8.82 3.58 -8.21
N ALA A 99 -8.53 3.24 -6.96
CA ALA A 99 -8.88 1.92 -6.42
C ALA A 99 -10.38 1.77 -6.09
N GLU A 100 -11.08 2.86 -5.77
CA GLU A 100 -12.48 2.79 -5.32
C GLU A 100 -13.50 3.05 -6.45
N ASN A 101 -13.11 3.73 -7.52
CA ASN A 101 -14.06 4.26 -8.52
C ASN A 101 -14.30 3.36 -9.75
N ILE A 102 -13.55 2.26 -9.91
CA ILE A 102 -13.73 1.36 -11.07
C ILE A 102 -15.02 0.53 -10.92
N GLU A 103 -15.44 0.18 -9.71
CA GLU A 103 -16.67 -0.59 -9.52
C GLU A 103 -17.94 0.28 -9.73
N GLU A 104 -17.88 1.58 -9.39
CA GLU A 104 -19.02 2.51 -9.46
C GLU A 104 -19.29 3.04 -10.89
N ASP A 105 -18.26 3.35 -11.69
CA ASP A 105 -18.42 3.82 -13.09
C ASP A 105 -19.10 2.76 -13.99
N TYR A 106 -18.97 1.47 -13.66
CA TYR A 106 -19.59 0.38 -14.42
C TYR A 106 -21.08 0.19 -14.09
N ASP A 107 -21.53 0.58 -12.90
CA ASP A 107 -22.93 0.42 -12.49
C ASP A 107 -23.82 1.58 -12.98
N GLU A 108 -23.25 2.76 -13.22
CA GLU A 108 -23.99 3.97 -13.61
C GLU A 108 -24.49 3.94 -15.07
N HIS A 109 -23.93 3.07 -15.92
CA HIS A 109 -24.26 2.96 -17.36
C HIS A 109 -24.99 1.69 -17.79
N ARG A 110 -25.66 0.97 -16.87
CA ARG A 110 -26.39 -0.27 -17.24
C ARG A 110 -27.72 0.02 -17.94
N SER A 111 -27.93 -0.57 -19.11
CA SER A 111 -29.19 -0.52 -19.83
C SER A 111 -30.28 -1.36 -19.14
N PHE A 112 -31.56 -1.05 -19.39
CA PHE A 112 -32.69 -1.78 -18.80
C PHE A 112 -32.64 -3.29 -19.13
N GLY A 113 -32.29 -3.63 -20.37
CA GLY A 113 -32.16 -5.03 -20.81
C GLY A 113 -31.08 -5.78 -20.03
N GLU A 114 -29.95 -5.13 -19.72
CA GLU A 114 -28.87 -5.75 -18.95
C GLU A 114 -29.27 -6.04 -17.51
N ARG A 115 -30.04 -5.16 -16.87
CA ARG A 115 -30.55 -5.35 -15.50
C ARG A 115 -31.54 -6.50 -15.43
N VAL A 116 -32.42 -6.62 -16.42
CA VAL A 116 -33.37 -7.74 -16.53
C VAL A 116 -32.64 -9.06 -16.79
N SER A 117 -31.69 -9.08 -17.72
CA SER A 117 -30.89 -10.28 -18.03
C SER A 117 -30.11 -10.80 -16.83
N ASP A 118 -29.45 -9.91 -16.07
CA ASP A 118 -28.69 -10.29 -14.87
C ASP A 118 -29.62 -10.83 -13.77
N GLY A 119 -30.80 -10.23 -13.60
CA GLY A 119 -31.82 -10.73 -12.67
C GLY A 119 -32.39 -12.08 -13.09
N LEU A 120 -32.62 -12.30 -14.38
CA LEU A 120 -33.14 -13.55 -14.92
C LEU A 120 -32.10 -14.67 -14.86
N ALA A 121 -30.82 -14.36 -15.10
CA ALA A 121 -29.71 -15.31 -14.95
C ALA A 121 -29.50 -15.71 -13.48
N ALA A 122 -29.56 -14.75 -12.55
CA ALA A 122 -29.45 -15.02 -11.12
C ALA A 122 -30.64 -15.85 -10.59
N PHE A 123 -31.86 -15.55 -11.03
CA PHE A 123 -33.05 -16.30 -10.65
C PHE A 123 -33.08 -17.71 -11.27
N GLY A 124 -32.77 -17.82 -12.56
CA GLY A 124 -32.72 -19.09 -13.30
C GLY A 124 -31.60 -20.03 -12.84
N GLY A 125 -30.52 -19.51 -12.23
CA GLY A 125 -29.42 -20.28 -11.66
C GLY A 125 -29.65 -20.79 -10.23
N SER A 126 -30.79 -20.46 -9.61
CA SER A 126 -31.07 -20.89 -8.23
C SER A 126 -31.50 -22.36 -8.15
N TRP A 127 -30.94 -23.09 -7.19
CA TRP A 127 -31.33 -24.48 -6.89
C TRP A 127 -32.82 -24.63 -6.57
N GLY A 128 -33.43 -23.64 -5.90
CA GLY A 128 -34.86 -23.66 -5.60
C GLY A 128 -35.74 -23.53 -6.85
N PHE A 129 -35.33 -22.69 -7.81
CA PHE A 129 -36.03 -22.52 -9.08
C PHE A 129 -36.01 -23.82 -9.89
N LEU A 130 -34.83 -24.44 -10.03
CA LEU A 130 -34.66 -25.72 -10.74
C LEU A 130 -35.58 -26.82 -10.20
N ILE A 131 -35.65 -26.98 -8.87
CA ILE A 131 -36.51 -27.99 -8.22
C ILE A 131 -37.99 -27.67 -8.45
N SER A 132 -38.40 -26.41 -8.26
CA SER A 132 -39.79 -26.00 -8.49
C SER A 132 -40.23 -26.17 -9.95
N PHE A 133 -39.34 -25.87 -10.90
CA PHE A 133 -39.58 -26.02 -12.33
C PHE A 133 -39.73 -27.49 -12.71
N ALA A 134 -38.86 -28.36 -12.19
CA ALA A 134 -38.96 -29.81 -12.38
C ALA A 134 -40.28 -30.38 -11.82
N LEU A 135 -40.71 -29.93 -10.63
CA LEU A 135 -41.99 -30.33 -10.05
C LEU A 135 -43.19 -29.92 -10.92
N VAL A 136 -43.17 -28.71 -11.49
CA VAL A 136 -44.23 -28.23 -12.40
C VAL A 136 -44.28 -29.10 -13.66
N LEU A 137 -43.13 -29.47 -14.24
CA LEU A 137 -43.08 -30.36 -15.40
C LEU A 137 -43.66 -31.75 -15.08
N VAL A 138 -43.28 -32.33 -13.94
CA VAL A 138 -43.81 -33.63 -13.49
C VAL A 138 -45.31 -33.55 -13.23
N ALA A 139 -45.79 -32.46 -12.61
CA ALA A 139 -47.21 -32.24 -12.38
C ALA A 139 -47.98 -32.10 -13.71
N TRP A 140 -47.44 -31.37 -14.69
CA TRP A 140 -48.04 -31.24 -16.03
C TRP A 140 -48.16 -32.60 -16.73
N MET A 141 -47.09 -33.39 -16.69
CA MET A 141 -47.10 -34.75 -17.23
C MET A 141 -48.14 -35.62 -16.53
N ALA A 142 -48.21 -35.58 -15.19
CA ALA A 142 -49.16 -36.37 -14.41
C ALA A 142 -50.62 -36.01 -14.73
N VAL A 143 -50.95 -34.72 -14.85
CA VAL A 143 -52.30 -34.27 -15.23
C VAL A 143 -52.67 -34.75 -16.64
N ASN A 144 -51.76 -34.64 -17.61
CA ASN A 144 -52.05 -35.05 -18.99
C ASN A 144 -52.13 -36.57 -19.15
N VAL A 145 -51.33 -37.34 -18.40
CA VAL A 145 -51.41 -38.81 -18.40
C VAL A 145 -52.73 -39.27 -17.77
N THR A 146 -53.14 -38.68 -16.66
CA THR A 146 -54.38 -39.07 -15.95
C THR A 146 -55.66 -38.68 -16.70
N MET A 147 -55.64 -37.64 -17.53
CA MET A 147 -56.77 -37.27 -18.40
C MET A 147 -56.97 -38.22 -19.60
N GLY A 148 -55.96 -39.02 -19.98
CA GLY A 148 -56.06 -40.03 -21.03
C GLY A 148 -56.17 -39.49 -22.47
N LEU A 149 -56.00 -40.37 -23.47
CA LEU A 149 -55.88 -40.03 -24.90
C LEU A 149 -57.07 -39.25 -25.52
N LEU A 150 -58.26 -39.33 -24.93
CA LEU A 150 -59.49 -38.75 -25.49
C LEU A 150 -59.83 -37.34 -24.94
N LYS A 151 -59.14 -36.91 -23.88
CA LYS A 151 -59.41 -35.62 -23.20
C LYS A 151 -58.16 -34.87 -22.76
N ALA A 152 -56.96 -35.45 -22.94
CA ALA A 152 -55.71 -34.81 -22.62
C ALA A 152 -55.42 -33.62 -23.56
N PHE A 153 -54.95 -32.53 -22.96
CA PHE A 153 -54.57 -31.32 -23.67
C PHE A 153 -53.23 -31.50 -24.41
N ASP A 154 -52.31 -32.27 -23.84
CA ASP A 154 -51.00 -32.62 -24.42
C ASP A 154 -50.73 -34.12 -24.26
N PRO A 155 -51.27 -35.00 -25.14
CA PRO A 155 -51.05 -36.44 -25.08
C PRO A 155 -49.57 -36.81 -25.27
N TYR A 156 -49.15 -37.95 -24.71
CA TYR A 156 -47.82 -38.52 -24.96
C TYR A 156 -47.60 -38.64 -26.49
N PRO A 157 -46.53 -38.05 -27.07
CA PRO A 157 -45.22 -37.70 -26.47
C PRO A 157 -45.02 -36.23 -25.99
N PHE A 158 -46.06 -35.49 -25.64
CA PHE A 158 -46.00 -34.12 -25.08
C PHE A 158 -45.39 -33.05 -26.02
N ILE A 159 -45.99 -32.86 -27.19
CA ILE A 159 -45.45 -31.95 -28.23
C ILE A 159 -45.48 -30.49 -27.79
N LEU A 160 -46.50 -30.06 -27.05
CA LEU A 160 -46.63 -28.68 -26.61
C LEU A 160 -45.59 -28.35 -25.55
N LEU A 161 -45.42 -29.24 -24.57
CA LEU A 161 -44.37 -29.10 -23.55
C LEU A 161 -42.98 -29.04 -24.19
N ASN A 162 -42.71 -29.89 -25.17
CA ASN A 162 -41.43 -29.89 -25.88
C ASN A 162 -41.19 -28.59 -26.68
N LEU A 163 -42.22 -28.05 -27.33
CA LEU A 163 -42.14 -26.78 -28.04
C LEU A 163 -41.80 -25.62 -27.09
N VAL A 164 -42.48 -25.56 -25.94
CA VAL A 164 -42.26 -24.52 -24.93
C VAL A 164 -40.86 -24.63 -24.34
N LEU A 165 -40.41 -25.83 -23.96
CA LEU A 165 -39.06 -26.05 -23.44
C LEU A 165 -37.98 -25.67 -24.45
N SER A 166 -38.17 -26.00 -25.74
CA SER A 166 -37.23 -25.65 -26.80
C SER A 166 -37.15 -24.13 -26.99
N CYS A 167 -38.28 -23.44 -26.96
CA CYS A 167 -38.33 -21.97 -27.05
C CYS A 167 -37.66 -21.31 -25.85
N LEU A 168 -37.92 -21.80 -24.63
CA LEU A 168 -37.30 -21.32 -23.40
C LEU A 168 -35.77 -21.50 -23.45
N ALA A 169 -35.30 -22.67 -23.84
CA ALA A 169 -33.86 -22.95 -23.96
C ALA A 169 -33.18 -22.05 -24.99
N ALA A 170 -33.83 -21.80 -26.14
CA ALA A 170 -33.30 -20.94 -27.20
C ALA A 170 -33.13 -19.48 -26.75
N ILE A 171 -34.05 -18.96 -25.92
CA ILE A 171 -33.94 -17.60 -25.35
C ILE A 171 -32.94 -17.57 -24.17
N GLN A 172 -32.87 -18.65 -23.39
CA GLN A 172 -32.02 -18.73 -22.21
C GLN A 172 -30.52 -18.73 -22.56
N ALA A 173 -30.10 -19.44 -23.61
CA ALA A 173 -28.68 -19.56 -23.95
C ALA A 173 -27.98 -18.21 -24.23
N PRO A 174 -28.53 -17.30 -25.05
CA PRO A 174 -27.96 -15.96 -25.24
C PRO A 174 -27.97 -15.12 -23.96
N ILE A 175 -29.00 -15.21 -23.11
CA ILE A 175 -29.07 -14.47 -21.85
C ILE A 175 -27.96 -14.92 -20.90
N ILE A 176 -27.75 -16.24 -20.78
CA ILE A 176 -26.65 -16.80 -20.00
C ILE A 176 -25.31 -16.34 -20.58
N MET A 177 -25.12 -16.42 -21.90
CA MET A 177 -23.88 -15.97 -22.55
C MET A 177 -23.61 -14.47 -22.34
N MET A 178 -24.63 -13.63 -22.41
CA MET A 178 -24.51 -12.19 -22.16
C MET A 178 -24.14 -11.91 -20.69
N SER A 179 -24.77 -12.63 -19.74
CA SER A 179 -24.43 -12.53 -18.32
C SER A 179 -22.99 -12.99 -18.04
N GLN A 180 -22.55 -14.09 -18.67
CA GLN A 180 -21.18 -14.60 -18.54
C GLN A 180 -20.16 -13.61 -19.12
N SER A 181 -20.39 -13.12 -20.35
CA SER A 181 -19.51 -12.12 -20.97
C SER A 181 -19.36 -10.85 -20.13
N ARG A 182 -20.40 -10.46 -19.38
CA ARG A 182 -20.35 -9.34 -18.44
C ARG A 182 -19.50 -9.66 -17.20
N GLN A 183 -19.68 -10.83 -16.60
CA GLN A 183 -18.87 -11.27 -15.47
C GLN A 183 -17.39 -11.39 -15.85
N ASP A 184 -17.08 -11.98 -17.01
CA ASP A 184 -15.71 -12.10 -17.52
C ASP A 184 -15.04 -10.74 -17.70
N LYS A 185 -15.78 -9.73 -18.18
CA LYS A 185 -15.26 -8.35 -18.29
C LYS A 185 -14.94 -7.78 -16.91
N LYS A 186 -15.82 -7.98 -15.94
CA LYS A 186 -15.62 -7.51 -14.56
C LYS A 186 -14.41 -8.19 -13.91
N ASP A 187 -14.27 -9.50 -14.09
CA ASP A 187 -13.16 -10.27 -13.55
C ASP A 187 -11.83 -9.89 -14.22
N ARG A 188 -11.82 -9.60 -15.53
CA ARG A 188 -10.64 -9.06 -16.22
C ARG A 188 -10.21 -7.70 -15.67
N LEU A 189 -11.15 -6.80 -15.38
CA LEU A 189 -10.84 -5.48 -14.82
C LEU A 189 -10.29 -5.60 -13.41
N ARG A 190 -10.90 -6.45 -12.57
CA ARG A 190 -10.38 -6.75 -11.23
C ARG A 190 -8.97 -7.33 -11.30
N SER A 191 -8.73 -8.31 -12.16
CA SER A 191 -7.41 -8.90 -12.37
C SER A 191 -6.38 -7.87 -12.86
N ASN A 192 -6.78 -6.94 -13.75
CA ASN A 192 -5.88 -5.86 -14.19
C ASN A 192 -5.55 -4.90 -13.04
N ASN A 193 -6.54 -4.56 -12.21
CA ASN A 193 -6.33 -3.72 -11.04
C ASN A 193 -5.38 -4.37 -10.04
N ASP A 194 -5.61 -5.64 -9.69
CA ASP A 194 -4.74 -6.43 -8.81
C ASP A 194 -3.31 -6.49 -9.36
N TYR A 195 -3.15 -6.70 -10.69
CA TYR A 195 -1.85 -6.67 -11.35
C TYR A 195 -1.15 -5.32 -11.17
N ARG A 196 -1.87 -4.20 -11.35
CA ARG A 196 -1.33 -2.85 -11.18
C ARG A 196 -0.94 -2.58 -9.72
N VAL A 197 -1.74 -3.02 -8.77
CA VAL A 197 -1.43 -2.91 -7.33
C VAL A 197 -0.17 -3.71 -6.99
N ASN A 198 -0.04 -4.93 -7.52
CA ASN A 198 1.14 -5.75 -7.28
C ASN A 198 2.43 -5.14 -7.88
N LEU A 199 2.35 -4.64 -9.12
CA LEU A 199 3.47 -3.95 -9.75
C LEU A 199 3.88 -2.70 -8.95
N LYS A 200 2.89 -1.98 -8.41
CA LYS A 200 3.14 -0.83 -7.53
C LYS A 200 3.88 -1.24 -6.25
N ALA A 201 3.41 -2.30 -5.59
CA ALA A 201 4.07 -2.84 -4.41
C ALA A 201 5.52 -3.25 -4.71
N GLU A 202 5.79 -3.86 -5.87
CA GLU A 202 7.15 -4.21 -6.29
C GLU A 202 8.05 -2.98 -6.43
N LEU A 203 7.55 -1.91 -7.05
CA LEU A 203 8.30 -0.65 -7.21
C LEU A 203 8.56 0.03 -5.86
N GLU A 204 7.57 0.07 -4.98
CA GLU A 204 7.73 0.62 -3.62
C GLU A 204 8.78 -0.15 -2.83
N ILE A 205 8.78 -1.49 -2.92
CA ILE A 205 9.80 -2.34 -2.29
C ILE A 205 11.18 -2.05 -2.88
N ARG A 206 11.31 -1.93 -4.21
CA ARG A 206 12.59 -1.61 -4.86
C ARG A 206 13.14 -0.27 -4.38
N HIS A 207 12.29 0.76 -4.30
CA HIS A 207 12.67 2.07 -3.80
C HIS A 207 13.08 2.04 -2.31
N LEU A 208 12.35 1.29 -1.47
CA LEU A 208 12.76 1.08 -0.08
C LEU A 208 14.12 0.38 0.00
N HIS A 209 14.40 -0.58 -0.88
CA HIS A 209 15.68 -1.27 -0.95
C HIS A 209 16.84 -0.32 -1.30
N GLU A 210 16.67 0.53 -2.32
CA GLU A 210 17.67 1.53 -2.70
C GLU A 210 17.98 2.51 -1.56
N LYS A 211 16.94 2.98 -0.84
CA LYS A 211 17.12 3.83 0.34
C LYS A 211 17.87 3.11 1.46
N MET A 212 17.55 1.84 1.69
CA MET A 212 18.23 1.00 2.67
C MET A 212 19.71 0.83 2.30
N ASP A 213 20.02 0.51 1.05
CA ASP A 213 21.39 0.36 0.56
C ASP A 213 22.21 1.64 0.71
N HIS A 214 21.59 2.78 0.41
CA HIS A 214 22.22 4.09 0.59
C HIS A 214 22.50 4.39 2.07
N LEU A 215 21.56 4.08 2.98
CA LEU A 215 21.77 4.21 4.42
C LEU A 215 22.89 3.28 4.92
N VAL A 216 22.87 2.02 4.50
CA VAL A 216 23.89 1.03 4.84
C VAL A 216 25.26 1.53 4.38
N THR A 217 25.39 1.97 3.13
CA THR A 217 26.66 2.50 2.57
C THR A 217 27.19 3.68 3.39
N LYS A 218 26.32 4.60 3.81
CA LYS A 218 26.70 5.71 4.71
C LYS A 218 27.20 5.19 6.07
N GLN A 219 26.54 4.19 6.66
CA GLN A 219 27.00 3.60 7.93
C GLN A 219 28.36 2.93 7.78
N TRP A 220 28.61 2.23 6.67
CA TRP A 220 29.92 1.63 6.38
C TRP A 220 31.02 2.68 6.23
N GLN A 221 30.75 3.79 5.54
CA GLN A 221 31.70 4.91 5.42
C GLN A 221 32.04 5.49 6.80
N ARG A 222 31.04 5.73 7.64
CA ARG A 222 31.23 6.22 9.02
C ARG A 222 32.06 5.25 9.86
N LEU A 223 31.79 3.95 9.76
CA LEU A 223 32.54 2.95 10.49
C LEU A 223 34.01 2.89 10.04
N ALA A 224 34.25 3.00 8.74
CA ALA A 224 35.61 3.05 8.17
C ALA A 224 36.38 4.30 8.61
N GLU A 225 35.75 5.48 8.63
CA GLU A 225 36.33 6.73 9.17
C GLU A 225 36.76 6.55 10.64
N ILE A 226 35.88 5.99 11.48
CA ILE A 226 36.19 5.73 12.90
C ILE A 226 37.37 4.75 13.04
N GLN A 227 37.41 3.69 12.23
CA GLN A 227 38.53 2.74 12.24
C GLN A 227 39.85 3.38 11.82
N GLN A 228 39.85 4.27 10.82
CA GLN A 228 41.04 5.01 10.40
C GLN A 228 41.56 5.91 11.51
N ILE A 229 40.68 6.65 12.19
CA ILE A 229 41.05 7.51 13.32
C ILE A 229 41.64 6.68 14.47
N GLN A 230 41.07 5.51 14.78
CA GLN A 230 41.61 4.61 15.80
C GLN A 230 43.02 4.11 15.43
N LEU A 231 43.24 3.75 14.16
CA LEU A 231 44.53 3.32 13.64
C LEU A 231 45.58 4.44 13.73
N GLU A 232 45.21 5.67 13.35
CA GLU A 232 46.08 6.85 13.44
C GLU A 232 46.47 7.13 14.90
N MET A 233 45.51 7.08 15.84
CA MET A 233 45.77 7.27 17.27
C MET A 233 46.71 6.20 17.85
N LEU A 234 46.54 4.93 17.46
CA LEU A 234 47.44 3.84 17.84
C LEU A 234 48.85 4.04 17.28
N GLN A 235 48.97 4.48 16.03
CA GLN A 235 50.25 4.80 15.41
C GLN A 235 50.95 5.97 16.11
N GLU A 236 50.21 7.02 16.47
CA GLU A 236 50.75 8.17 17.20
C GLU A 236 51.24 7.77 18.61
N MET A 237 50.46 6.98 19.35
CA MET A 237 50.89 6.43 20.65
C MET A 237 52.16 5.59 20.51
N ARG A 238 52.23 4.71 19.49
CA ARG A 238 53.43 3.92 19.19
C ARG A 238 54.65 4.81 18.85
N ALA A 239 54.44 5.89 18.10
CA ALA A 239 55.49 6.85 17.76
C ALA A 239 55.99 7.63 19.00
N ARG A 240 55.09 7.97 19.94
CA ARG A 240 55.46 8.59 21.22
C ARG A 240 56.27 7.66 22.12
N VAL A 241 55.90 6.38 22.20
CA VAL A 241 56.67 5.37 22.95
C VAL A 241 58.08 5.15 22.37
N THR A 242 58.23 5.25 21.04
CA THR A 242 59.52 5.05 20.38
C THR A 242 60.44 6.29 20.40
N ARG A 243 59.89 7.51 20.55
CA ARG A 243 60.68 8.73 20.74
C ARG A 243 61.25 8.81 22.17
N LYS A 244 62.48 8.32 22.36
CA LYS A 244 63.26 8.57 23.60
C LYS A 244 63.47 10.09 23.80
N PRO A 245 63.31 10.64 25.03
CA PRO A 245 63.62 12.04 25.30
C PRO A 245 65.14 12.25 25.18
N VAL A 246 65.57 13.03 24.18
CA VAL A 246 66.97 13.46 24.07
C VAL A 246 67.20 14.56 25.12
N VAL A 247 67.49 14.16 26.35
CA VAL A 247 68.00 15.07 27.38
C VAL A 247 69.42 15.47 26.96
N LYS A 248 69.58 16.69 26.42
CA LYS A 248 70.90 17.28 26.15
C LYS A 248 71.59 17.60 27.47
N VAL A 249 72.37 16.64 27.99
CA VAL A 249 73.22 16.88 29.17
C VAL A 249 74.45 17.70 28.75
N LYS A 250 74.55 18.96 29.22
CA LYS A 250 75.80 19.75 29.14
C LYS A 250 76.88 19.05 29.98
N LYS A 251 77.97 18.62 29.35
CA LYS A 251 79.16 18.04 30.02
C LYS A 251 79.78 19.07 30.96
N VAL A 252 79.72 18.83 32.27
CA VAL A 252 80.56 19.51 33.27
C VAL A 252 81.73 18.57 33.62
N MET A 253 82.93 19.11 33.48
CA MET A 253 84.22 18.43 33.63
C MET A 253 84.53 18.20 35.13
N ARG A 254 84.63 16.94 35.58
CA ARG A 254 85.01 16.60 36.98
C ARG A 254 86.46 16.10 37.06
N LYS A 255 87.21 16.67 38.03
CA LYS A 255 88.60 16.34 38.42
C LYS A 255 88.68 15.01 39.22
N LYS A 256 89.79 14.28 39.02
CA LYS A 256 90.34 13.11 39.79
C LYS A 256 90.46 13.43 41.31
N ARG A 257 90.51 12.54 42.32
CA ARG A 257 90.84 11.10 42.63
C ARG A 257 90.50 10.89 44.16
N PRO A 258 90.80 9.80 44.93
CA PRO A 258 91.29 8.43 44.67
C PRO A 258 90.47 7.31 45.40
N LYS A 259 91.13 6.18 45.78
CA LYS A 259 90.74 4.74 45.73
C LYS A 259 90.80 4.05 47.12
N ALA A 260 89.95 3.03 47.37
CA ALA A 260 90.17 1.82 48.22
C ALA A 260 88.97 0.83 48.04
N THR A 261 89.07 -0.37 47.42
CA THR A 261 89.39 -1.73 47.97
C THR A 261 88.55 -2.15 49.19
N ALA A 262 87.92 -3.32 49.36
CA ALA A 262 87.75 -4.58 48.59
C ALA A 262 86.75 -5.52 49.33
N ARG A 263 86.44 -6.70 48.72
CA ARG A 263 85.76 -7.95 49.20
C ARG A 263 84.25 -8.01 48.88
N SER A 264 83.67 -8.95 48.12
CA SER A 264 83.80 -10.41 47.83
C SER A 264 82.67 -11.23 48.48
N ALA A 265 82.20 -12.25 47.76
CA ALA A 265 81.15 -13.26 48.06
C ALA A 265 79.71 -12.81 47.79
N SER A 266 78.79 -13.58 47.21
CA SER A 266 78.76 -14.89 46.52
C SER A 266 77.30 -15.08 46.06
N ASP A 267 77.10 -15.71 44.90
CA ASP A 267 75.81 -16.22 44.35
C ASP A 267 75.09 -17.22 45.31
N PRO A 268 73.82 -17.69 45.08
CA PRO A 268 73.10 -17.82 43.80
C PRO A 268 71.57 -17.53 43.79
N ALA A 269 71.00 -17.60 42.58
CA ALA A 269 69.57 -17.63 42.21
C ALA A 269 68.82 -18.88 42.75
N PRO A 270 67.47 -19.05 42.57
CA PRO A 270 66.92 -19.38 41.23
C PRO A 270 65.44 -18.96 40.95
N SER A 271 65.07 -19.13 39.67
CA SER A 271 63.75 -19.60 39.14
C SER A 271 62.50 -18.72 39.34
N ALA A 272 61.48 -18.72 38.49
CA ALA A 272 61.22 -19.19 37.12
C ALA A 272 59.77 -18.75 36.80
N ASP A 273 59.37 -18.96 35.55
CA ASP A 273 57.99 -19.11 35.06
C ASP A 273 57.14 -17.86 34.87
N ALA A 274 56.23 -17.79 33.90
CA ALA A 274 56.03 -18.43 32.60
C ALA A 274 54.75 -17.74 32.10
N ALA A 275 54.73 -17.25 30.86
CA ALA A 275 53.47 -16.92 30.20
C ALA A 275 52.71 -18.22 29.87
N PRO A 276 51.38 -18.17 29.72
CA PRO A 276 50.89 -18.24 28.34
C PRO A 276 49.71 -17.30 28.03
N ALA A 277 49.49 -17.13 26.73
CA ALA A 277 48.46 -16.32 26.09
C ALA A 277 47.13 -17.09 25.86
N PRO A 278 46.16 -16.62 25.05
CA PRO A 278 44.78 -16.35 25.47
C PRO A 278 43.76 -17.44 25.07
N GLY A 279 42.65 -17.51 25.81
CA GLY A 279 41.50 -18.36 25.50
C GLY A 279 40.61 -17.82 24.39
N ALA A 280 40.16 -18.73 23.52
CA ALA A 280 39.19 -18.52 22.44
C ALA A 280 37.74 -18.36 22.96
N PRO A 281 36.82 -17.72 22.19
CA PRO A 281 35.42 -17.57 22.57
C PRO A 281 34.55 -18.79 22.21
N PRO A 282 33.43 -19.04 22.93
CA PRO A 282 32.49 -20.13 22.63
C PRO A 282 31.49 -19.80 21.50
N PRO A 283 30.83 -20.82 20.90
CA PRO A 283 29.92 -20.65 19.76
C PRO A 283 28.44 -20.56 20.15
N GLY A 284 27.65 -19.82 19.34
CA GLY A 284 26.19 -19.99 19.15
C GLY A 284 25.27 -19.50 20.28
N PRO A 285 23.97 -19.23 19.99
CA PRO A 285 23.11 -20.16 19.25
C PRO A 285 22.32 -19.57 18.08
N ALA A 286 21.90 -20.49 17.21
CA ALA A 286 20.93 -20.30 16.14
C ALA A 286 19.50 -20.17 16.69
N GLY A 287 18.69 -19.36 16.00
CA GLY A 287 17.25 -19.21 16.17
C GLY A 287 16.72 -18.33 15.05
#